data_AF-C9PPZ9-F1
#
_entry.id   AF-C9PPZ9-F1
#
_cell.length_a   1.000
_cell.length_b   1.000
_cell.length_c   1.000
_cell.angle_alpha   90.00
_cell.angle_beta   90.00
_cell.angle_gamma   90.00
#
_symmetry.space_group_name_H-M   'P 1'
#
loop_
_entity.id
_entity.type
_entity.pdbx_description
1 polymer ?
#
loop_
_entity_poly.entity_id
_entity_poly.type
_entity_poly.pdbx_seq_one_letter_code
_entity_poly.pdbx_strand_id
1 'polypeptide(L)'
;MPFNHITVRIKPMVNKKTLIIFPLLTQCIFSLFLPFFDAFNLEGLKDVFLLATVPAFLFSLVCIRYQYHQRNLTQIAFFSGIISFLYTLVVLTFYISTGPLQESIPLWEQSLAVLAYAMMFAFPSMTYALLVLRLFLNEAPPELSKKA
;
A
#
# COMPACT_ATOMS: atom_id res chain seq x y z
N MET A 1 46.88 13.52 18.28
CA MET A 1 45.69 14.32 18.65
C MET A 1 44.52 13.83 17.82
N PRO A 2 43.35 13.54 18.41
CA PRO A 2 42.37 12.62 17.83
C PRO A 2 41.45 13.28 16.81
N PHE A 3 41.01 12.46 15.86
CA PHE A 3 40.15 12.77 14.71
C PHE A 3 38.75 13.21 15.15
N ASN A 4 38.35 14.42 14.75
CA ASN A 4 36.95 14.86 14.78
C ASN A 4 36.18 14.19 13.64
N HIS A 5 35.70 12.96 13.86
CA HIS A 5 34.60 12.42 13.07
C HIS A 5 33.33 13.15 13.48
N ILE A 6 33.00 14.22 12.73
CA ILE A 6 31.68 14.82 12.72
C ILE A 6 30.72 13.71 12.31
N THR A 7 30.14 13.05 13.31
CA THR A 7 29.06 12.10 13.11
C THR A 7 27.87 12.96 12.73
N VAL A 8 27.68 13.17 11.43
CA VAL A 8 26.39 13.63 10.89
C VAL A 8 25.41 12.53 11.27
N ARG A 9 24.85 12.65 12.47
CA ARG A 9 23.76 11.81 12.95
C ARG A 9 22.59 12.20 12.06
N ILE A 10 22.51 11.58 10.87
CA ILE A 10 21.29 11.54 10.09
C ILE A 10 20.31 10.85 11.01
N LYS A 11 19.60 11.66 11.79
CA LYS A 11 18.50 11.21 12.62
C LYS A 11 17.60 10.50 11.61
N PRO A 12 17.34 9.20 11.73
CA PRO A 12 16.34 8.56 10.90
C PRO A 12 15.07 9.34 11.21
N MET A 13 14.71 10.27 10.31
CA MET A 13 13.38 10.85 10.35
C MET A 13 12.52 9.67 9.99
N VAL A 14 12.01 8.96 11.01
CA VAL A 14 10.74 8.27 10.89
C VAL A 14 9.80 9.36 10.42
N ASN A 15 9.68 9.47 9.11
CA ASN A 15 9.15 10.65 8.47
C ASN A 15 7.66 10.50 8.66
N LYS A 16 7.10 11.10 9.72
CA LYS A 16 5.65 11.06 10.00
C LYS A 16 4.85 11.50 8.76
N LYS A 17 5.48 12.27 7.87
CA LYS A 17 4.98 12.64 6.55
C LYS A 17 4.69 11.43 5.65
N THR A 18 5.41 10.31 5.74
CA THR A 18 5.14 9.07 5.00
C THR A 18 3.74 8.54 5.27
N LEU A 19 3.21 8.72 6.48
CA LEU A 19 1.84 8.32 6.84
C LEU A 19 0.77 9.03 6.00
N ILE A 20 1.07 10.25 5.53
CA ILE A 20 0.15 11.08 4.76
C ILE A 20 0.50 11.02 3.28
N ILE A 21 1.77 11.19 2.94
CA ILE A 21 2.24 11.23 1.55
C ILE A 21 2.00 9.90 0.85
N PHE A 22 2.27 8.77 1.49
CA PHE A 22 2.11 7.45 0.88
C PHE A 22 0.68 7.18 0.40
N PRO A 23 -0.37 7.26 1.26
CA PRO A 23 -1.75 7.07 0.81
C PRO A 23 -2.24 8.18 -0.12
N LEU A 24 -1.81 9.44 0.06
CA LEU A 24 -2.22 10.53 -0.83
C LEU A 24 -1.70 10.31 -2.26
N LEU A 25 -0.46 9.82 -2.37
CA LEU A 25 0.16 9.52 -3.65
C LEU A 25 -0.49 8.28 -4.29
N THR A 26 -0.92 7.30 -3.47
CA THR A 26 -1.79 6.19 -3.94
C THR A 26 -3.08 6.74 -4.54
N GLN A 27 -3.81 7.59 -3.82
CA GLN A 27 -5.05 8.20 -4.31
C GLN A 27 -4.83 8.89 -5.65
N CYS A 28 -3.81 9.74 -5.76
CA CYS A 28 -3.51 10.47 -6.99
C CYS A 28 -3.19 9.53 -8.15
N ILE A 29 -2.30 8.55 -7.96
CA ILE A 29 -1.91 7.63 -9.02
C ILE A 29 -3.10 6.82 -9.51
N PHE A 30 -3.86 6.20 -8.62
CA PHE A 30 -5.01 5.38 -9.03
C PHE A 30 -6.16 6.22 -9.61
N SER A 31 -6.34 7.46 -9.14
CA SER A 31 -7.33 8.38 -9.71
C SER A 31 -6.96 8.82 -11.14
N LEU A 32 -5.67 8.91 -11.47
CA LEU A 32 -5.23 9.17 -12.86
C LEU A 32 -5.58 8.04 -13.82
N PHE A 33 -5.84 6.83 -13.31
CA PHE A 33 -6.29 5.70 -14.13
C PHE A 33 -7.81 5.67 -14.33
N LEU A 34 -8.61 6.37 -13.52
CA LEU A 34 -10.08 6.38 -13.63
C LEU A 34 -10.62 6.81 -15.01
N PRO A 35 -10.03 7.82 -15.72
CA PRO A 35 -10.50 8.20 -17.04
C PRO A 35 -10.39 7.10 -18.09
N PHE A 36 -9.50 6.11 -17.93
CA PHE A 36 -9.37 4.99 -18.87
C PHE A 36 -10.52 3.99 -18.78
N PHE A 37 -11.34 4.08 -17.73
CA PHE A 37 -12.49 3.20 -17.48
C PHE A 37 -13.82 3.95 -17.51
N ASP A 38 -13.84 5.18 -18.05
CA ASP A 38 -14.99 6.09 -18.02
C ASP A 38 -15.58 6.29 -16.60
N ALA A 39 -14.76 6.08 -15.56
CA ALA A 39 -15.14 6.09 -14.16
C ALA A 39 -14.65 7.35 -13.43
N PHE A 40 -14.33 8.42 -14.16
CA PHE A 40 -13.89 9.70 -13.57
C PHE A 40 -15.10 10.49 -13.04
N ASN A 41 -15.67 10.00 -11.94
CA ASN A 41 -16.78 10.61 -11.23
C ASN A 41 -16.55 10.51 -9.71
N LEU A 42 -17.47 11.05 -8.91
CA LEU A 42 -17.35 11.03 -7.46
C LEU A 42 -17.37 9.61 -6.87
N GLU A 43 -18.11 8.69 -7.48
CA GLU A 43 -18.17 7.28 -7.06
C GLU A 43 -16.85 6.56 -7.33
N GLY A 44 -16.25 6.72 -8.51
CA GLY A 44 -14.95 6.15 -8.84
C GLY A 44 -13.83 6.71 -7.96
N LEU A 45 -13.86 8.00 -7.63
CA LEU A 45 -12.90 8.60 -6.68
C LEU A 45 -13.06 8.02 -5.27
N LYS A 46 -14.31 7.78 -4.84
CA LYS A 46 -14.63 7.12 -3.57
C LYS A 46 -14.15 5.68 -3.57
N ASP A 47 -14.35 4.94 -4.65
CA ASP A 47 -13.92 3.54 -4.76
C ASP A 47 -12.39 3.43 -4.74
N VAL A 48 -11.66 4.33 -5.41
CA VAL A 48 -10.20 4.42 -5.29
C VAL A 48 -9.78 4.73 -3.85
N PHE A 49 -10.47 5.64 -3.19
CA PHE A 49 -10.19 5.97 -1.79
C PHE A 49 -10.37 4.76 -0.87
N LEU A 50 -11.47 4.04 -1.02
CA LEU A 50 -11.79 2.89 -0.21
C LEU A 50 -10.84 1.73 -0.51
N LEU A 51 -10.68 1.34 -1.78
CA LEU A 51 -9.99 0.12 -2.18
C LEU A 51 -8.47 0.25 -2.27
N ALA A 52 -7.92 1.45 -2.47
CA ALA A 52 -6.47 1.64 -2.61
C ALA A 52 -5.87 2.49 -1.49
N THR A 53 -6.49 3.62 -1.16
CA THR A 53 -5.94 4.61 -0.23
C THR A 53 -6.01 4.17 1.23
N VAL A 54 -7.13 3.57 1.66
CA VAL A 54 -7.27 3.05 3.03
C VAL A 54 -6.29 1.89 3.30
N PRO A 55 -6.15 0.86 2.43
CA PRO A 55 -5.12 -0.16 2.60
C PRO A 55 -3.70 0.40 2.65
N ALA A 56 -3.38 1.36 1.77
CA ALA A 56 -2.08 2.00 1.76
C ALA A 56 -1.80 2.75 3.07
N PHE A 57 -2.81 3.41 3.63
CA PHE A 57 -2.71 4.06 4.94
C PHE A 57 -2.49 3.06 6.07
N LEU A 58 -3.28 1.97 6.12
CA LEU A 58 -3.10 0.89 7.11
C LEU A 58 -1.71 0.28 7.03
N PHE A 59 -1.21 0.04 5.83
CA PHE A 59 0.15 -0.43 5.62
C PHE A 59 1.20 0.57 6.11
N SER A 60 1.03 1.87 5.83
CA SER A 60 1.94 2.92 6.30
C SER A 60 2.04 2.98 7.83
N LEU A 61 0.93 2.73 8.55
CA LEU A 61 0.90 2.61 10.01
C LEU A 61 1.76 1.44 10.50
N VAL A 62 1.63 0.27 9.86
CA VAL A 62 2.45 -0.90 10.16
C VAL A 62 3.93 -0.59 9.92
N CYS A 63 4.27 0.10 8.82
CA CYS A 63 5.66 0.46 8.54
C CYS A 63 6.28 1.37 9.60
N ILE A 64 5.52 2.33 10.13
CA ILE A 64 6.00 3.19 11.22
C ILE A 64 6.15 2.41 12.51
N ARG A 65 5.21 1.52 12.83
CA ARG A 65 5.22 0.76 14.08
C ARG A 65 6.38 -0.23 14.16
N TYR A 66 6.68 -0.91 13.05
CA TYR A 66 7.75 -1.92 12.97
C TYR A 66 9.10 -1.34 12.53
N GLN A 67 9.18 -0.04 12.21
CA GLN A 67 10.36 0.64 11.70
C GLN A 67 11.08 -0.16 10.59
N TYR A 68 10.34 -0.53 9.53
CA TYR A 68 10.93 -1.31 8.45
C TYR A 68 12.17 -0.64 7.87
N HIS A 69 13.19 -1.45 7.63
CA HIS A 69 14.42 -1.01 6.98
C HIS A 69 14.34 -1.32 5.47
N GLN A 70 15.01 -0.52 4.63
CA GLN A 70 15.02 -0.72 3.17
C GLN A 70 15.44 -2.12 2.72
N ARG A 71 16.17 -2.87 3.56
CA ARG A 71 16.62 -4.24 3.27
C ARG A 71 15.51 -5.29 3.35
N ASN A 72 14.39 -5.00 4.01
CA ASN A 72 13.31 -5.96 4.24
C ASN A 72 12.19 -5.86 3.18
N LEU A 73 12.58 -5.82 1.90
CA LEU A 73 11.66 -5.62 0.77
C LEU A 73 10.61 -6.72 0.67
N THR A 74 11.01 -7.97 0.91
CA THR A 74 10.09 -9.11 0.89
C THR A 74 9.00 -8.96 1.96
N GLN A 75 9.36 -8.48 3.16
CA GLN A 75 8.39 -8.25 4.22
C GLN A 75 7.45 -7.09 3.86
N ILE A 76 7.98 -6.00 3.33
CA ILE A 76 7.21 -4.84 2.85
C ILE A 76 6.17 -5.27 1.83
N ALA A 77 6.58 -6.00 0.79
CA ALA A 77 5.67 -6.51 -0.23
C ALA A 77 4.62 -7.44 0.36
N PHE A 78 5.04 -8.41 1.17
CA PHE A 78 4.15 -9.40 1.76
C PHE A 78 3.09 -8.77 2.67
N PHE A 79 3.48 -7.88 3.58
CA PHE A 79 2.55 -7.21 4.48
C PHE A 79 1.63 -6.23 3.74
N SER A 80 2.13 -5.48 2.75
CA SER A 80 1.28 -4.61 1.93
C SER A 80 0.24 -5.41 1.17
N GLY A 81 0.66 -6.52 0.55
CA GLY A 81 -0.22 -7.42 -0.18
C GLY A 81 -1.29 -8.04 0.70
N ILE A 82 -0.91 -8.59 1.85
CA ILE A 82 -1.87 -9.21 2.78
C ILE A 82 -2.87 -8.20 3.32
N ILE A 83 -2.43 -7.01 3.73
CA ILE A 83 -3.32 -5.97 4.24
C ILE A 83 -4.31 -5.55 3.15
N SER A 84 -3.82 -5.32 1.93
CA SER A 84 -4.67 -4.97 0.79
C SER A 84 -5.65 -6.08 0.45
N PHE A 85 -5.19 -7.33 0.43
CA PHE A 85 -6.00 -8.49 0.11
C PHE A 85 -7.14 -8.67 1.13
N LEU A 86 -6.80 -8.74 2.42
CA LEU A 86 -7.79 -8.94 3.49
C LEU A 86 -8.78 -7.77 3.57
N TYR A 87 -8.28 -6.54 3.42
CA TYR A 87 -9.14 -5.37 3.41
C TYR A 87 -10.13 -5.41 2.24
N THR A 88 -9.63 -5.70 1.04
CA THR A 88 -10.46 -5.73 -0.18
C THR A 88 -11.48 -6.88 -0.11
N LEU A 89 -11.12 -8.04 0.45
CA LEU A 89 -12.08 -9.13 0.72
C LEU A 89 -13.25 -8.66 1.58
N VAL A 90 -12.97 -7.98 2.69
CA VAL A 90 -14.01 -7.48 3.61
C VAL A 90 -14.90 -6.45 2.91
N VAL A 91 -14.28 -5.49 2.21
CA VAL A 91 -15.02 -4.42 1.51
C VAL A 91 -15.89 -4.97 0.39
N LEU A 92 -15.35 -5.80 -0.51
CA LEU A 92 -16.12 -6.43 -1.59
C LEU A 92 -17.29 -7.27 -1.06
N THR A 93 -17.05 -8.03 0.01
CA THR A 93 -18.12 -8.82 0.65
C THR A 93 -19.25 -7.92 1.15
N PHE A 94 -18.90 -6.78 1.76
CA PHE A 94 -19.88 -5.81 2.24
C PHE A 94 -20.63 -5.12 1.09
N TYR A 95 -19.92 -4.73 0.02
CA TYR A 95 -20.52 -4.14 -1.18
C TYR A 95 -21.55 -5.08 -1.82
N ILE A 96 -21.22 -6.37 -1.94
CA ILE A 96 -22.16 -7.34 -2.53
C ILE A 96 -23.33 -7.63 -1.58
N SER A 97 -23.09 -7.67 -0.26
CA SER A 97 -24.15 -7.89 0.73
C SER A 97 -25.12 -6.71 0.87
N THR A 98 -24.73 -5.50 0.49
CA THR A 98 -25.54 -4.28 0.63
C THR A 98 -26.05 -3.74 -0.70
N GLY A 99 -25.58 -4.30 -1.81
CA GLY A 99 -26.07 -3.99 -3.16
C GLY A 99 -27.51 -4.46 -3.39
N PRO A 100 -28.19 -3.93 -4.42
CA PRO A 100 -29.47 -4.48 -4.85
C PRO A 100 -29.29 -5.97 -5.17
N LEU A 101 -30.31 -6.80 -4.88
CA LEU A 101 -30.35 -8.21 -5.24
C LEU A 101 -30.27 -8.35 -6.77
N GLN A 102 -29.05 -8.33 -7.31
CA GLN A 102 -28.76 -8.77 -8.67
C GLN A 102 -29.08 -10.26 -8.76
N GLU A 103 -29.34 -10.75 -9.98
CA GLU A 103 -29.67 -12.15 -10.27
C GLU A 103 -28.89 -13.15 -9.42
N SER A 104 -29.54 -14.26 -9.06
CA SER A 104 -28.99 -15.30 -8.19
C SER A 104 -27.74 -15.97 -8.78
N ILE A 105 -26.60 -15.29 -8.70
CA ILE A 105 -25.28 -15.86 -9.00
C ILE A 105 -25.01 -16.94 -7.95
N PRO A 106 -24.53 -18.13 -8.35
CA PRO A 106 -24.12 -19.16 -7.40
C PRO A 106 -23.09 -18.63 -6.40
N LEU A 107 -23.27 -18.94 -5.11
CA LEU A 107 -22.39 -18.46 -4.03
C LEU A 107 -20.90 -18.76 -4.26
N TRP A 108 -20.59 -19.87 -4.93
CA TRP A 108 -19.21 -20.25 -5.23
C TRP A 108 -18.57 -19.35 -6.31
N GLU A 109 -19.32 -18.94 -7.33
CA GLU A 109 -18.86 -18.03 -8.40
C GLU A 109 -18.60 -16.65 -7.81
N GLN A 110 -19.52 -16.18 -6.98
CA GLN A 110 -19.38 -14.92 -6.26
C GLN A 110 -18.16 -14.93 -5.33
N SER A 111 -17.94 -16.02 -4.59
CA SER A 111 -16.78 -16.17 -3.71
C SER A 111 -15.47 -16.18 -4.50
N LEU A 112 -15.45 -16.87 -5.64
CA LEU A 112 -14.29 -16.92 -6.52
C LEU A 112 -13.98 -15.55 -7.15
N ALA A 113 -15.02 -14.82 -7.58
CA ALA A 113 -14.88 -13.48 -8.12
C ALA A 113 -14.30 -12.52 -7.06
N VAL A 114 -14.82 -12.54 -5.83
CA VAL A 114 -14.32 -11.72 -4.73
C VAL A 114 -12.84 -12.02 -4.43
N LEU A 115 -12.45 -13.29 -4.42
CA LEU A 115 -11.05 -13.70 -4.27
C LEU A 115 -10.18 -13.18 -5.41
N ALA A 116 -10.64 -13.31 -6.65
CA ALA A 116 -9.91 -12.84 -7.84
C ALA A 116 -9.72 -11.32 -7.83
N TYR A 117 -10.77 -10.55 -7.51
CA TYR A 117 -10.70 -9.10 -7.36
C TYR A 117 -9.77 -8.70 -6.22
N ALA A 118 -9.85 -9.34 -5.06
CA ALA A 118 -8.95 -9.05 -3.94
C ALA A 118 -7.48 -9.30 -4.31
N MET A 119 -7.18 -10.34 -5.09
CA MET A 119 -5.83 -10.55 -5.63
C MET A 119 -5.44 -9.44 -6.61
N MET A 120 -6.34 -9.05 -7.52
CA MET A 120 -6.11 -7.97 -8.49
C MET A 120 -5.75 -6.64 -7.81
N PHE A 121 -6.30 -6.33 -6.63
CA PHE A 121 -5.92 -5.14 -5.85
C PHE A 121 -4.63 -5.34 -5.03
N ALA A 122 -4.37 -6.56 -4.56
CA ALA A 122 -3.15 -6.86 -3.80
C ALA A 122 -1.87 -6.69 -4.63
N PHE A 123 -1.85 -7.13 -5.90
CA PHE A 123 -0.65 -7.06 -6.75
C PHE A 123 -0.14 -5.62 -7.01
N PRO A 124 -0.98 -4.67 -7.45
CA PRO A 124 -0.60 -3.27 -7.56
C PRO A 124 -0.16 -2.67 -6.24
N SER A 125 -0.82 -3.02 -5.12
CA SER A 125 -0.42 -2.57 -3.79
C SER A 125 0.99 -3.04 -3.41
N MET A 126 1.33 -4.31 -3.65
CA MET A 126 2.68 -4.84 -3.43
C MET A 126 3.72 -4.10 -4.28
N THR A 127 3.43 -3.90 -5.56
CA THR A 127 4.32 -3.24 -6.50
C THR A 127 4.54 -1.78 -6.13
N TYR A 128 3.45 -1.07 -5.80
CA TYR A 128 3.48 0.30 -5.34
C TYR A 128 4.28 0.44 -4.04
N ALA A 129 4.06 -0.43 -3.06
CA ALA A 129 4.83 -0.43 -1.82
C ALA A 129 6.33 -0.65 -2.08
N LEU A 130 6.70 -1.59 -2.96
CA LEU A 130 8.10 -1.84 -3.30
C LEU A 130 8.79 -0.64 -3.97
N LEU A 131 8.09 0.04 -4.88
CA LEU A 131 8.63 1.16 -5.64
C LEU A 131 8.66 2.45 -4.81
N VAL A 132 7.53 2.78 -4.18
CA VAL A 132 7.34 4.08 -3.53
C VAL A 132 7.82 4.06 -2.09
N LEU A 133 7.57 2.99 -1.33
CA LEU A 133 8.01 2.95 0.07
C LEU A 133 9.55 2.91 0.17
N ARG A 134 10.25 2.28 -0.80
CA ARG A 134 11.73 2.32 -0.87
C ARG A 134 12.26 3.74 -0.79
N LEU A 135 11.61 4.70 -1.44
CA LEU A 135 12.02 6.11 -1.48
C LEU A 135 11.86 6.82 -0.12
N PHE A 136 11.03 6.29 0.78
CA PHE A 136 10.71 6.89 2.08
C PHE A 136 11.37 6.20 3.28
N LEU A 137 12.02 5.04 3.08
CA LEU A 137 12.70 4.29 4.14
C LEU A 137 14.16 4.71 4.25
N ASN A 138 14.71 4.64 5.47
CA ASN A 138 16.11 5.02 5.71
C ASN A 138 17.08 4.08 4.99
N GLU A 139 18.06 4.68 4.32
CA GLU A 139 19.20 3.97 3.74
C GLU A 139 19.99 3.23 4.83
N ALA A 140 20.57 2.08 4.47
CA ALA A 140 21.43 1.33 5.38
C ALA A 140 22.65 2.17 5.79
N PRO A 141 23.13 2.05 7.05
CA PRO A 141 24.30 2.79 7.47
C PRO A 141 25.52 2.47 6.57
N PRO A 142 26.33 3.49 6.23
CA PRO A 142 27.36 3.41 5.18
C PRO A 142 28.50 2.41 5.44
N GLU A 143 28.61 1.85 6.66
CA GLU A 143 29.65 0.88 7.01
C GLU A 143 29.46 -0.50 6.35
N LEU A 144 28.24 -0.83 5.90
CA LEU A 144 27.95 -2.09 5.20
C LEU A 144 28.02 -1.97 3.67
N SER A 145 28.16 -0.75 3.13
CA SER A 145 28.26 -0.51 1.68
C SER A 145 29.69 -0.69 1.14
N LYS A 146 30.71 -0.74 2.00
CA LYS A 146 32.12 -0.90 1.61
C LYS A 146 32.62 -2.35 1.58
N LYS A 147 31.73 -3.32 1.77
CA LYS A 147 32.08 -4.76 1.80
C LYS A 147 31.40 -5.59 0.71
N ALA A 148 30.75 -4.95 -0.26
CA ALA A 148 30.23 -5.59 -1.46
C ALA A 148 31.16 -5.28 -2.64
#